data_AF-A0A2V8S5J4-F1
#
_entry.id   AF-A0A2V8S5J4-F1
#
_cell.length_a   1.000
_cell.length_b   1.000
_cell.length_c   1.000
_cell.angle_alpha   90.00
_cell.angle_beta   90.00
_cell.angle_gamma   90.00
#
_symmetry.space_group_name_H-M   'P 1'
#
loop_
_entity.id
_entity.type
_entity.pdbx_description
1 polymer ?
#
loop_
_entity_poly.entity_id
_entity_poly.type
_entity_poly.pdbx_seq_one_letter_code
_entity_poly.pdbx_strand_id
1 'polypeptide(L)'
;MTTVNEIRASLTAPQREALNAVWEYHIRKDDRWSWMPTAALYRKFADLTVSRRSGKDYVLAILRSLNASIIYEHQDHYYALTFLGVLLTDDGRDGIDLLVRCLELFQAKYDAGQDLKGMNIRSEELARMLNLSEDKLKLLNELLELSQLGNVSGNRLDWTLSATSWMDDFLFEDDLRPFVERRALKDYDPNAPCTYTERTAYLQQKQSPSLIIPNENGKIFIGHGRSHVWKDLKDFLHDRLHLEWDEFNREPVAGRSTKEVLSEKLSNAKFTFLVMTGEDQHTDQTTHARENVIHEAGLFQGRLGFERAIILLEEGCTEFSNVQGISQIRFPKGNISAKFEEIRQVLEREGILKTNLHYSIDNPYYQ
;
A
#
# COMPACT_ATOMS: atom_id res chain seq x y z
N MET A 1 23.53 10.54 11.96
CA MET A 1 22.35 9.81 11.43
C MET A 1 21.31 9.85 12.52
N THR A 2 20.06 10.15 12.19
CA THR A 2 18.96 10.13 13.17
C THR A 2 18.84 8.73 13.76
N THR A 3 18.78 8.62 15.09
CA THR A 3 18.56 7.34 15.79
C THR A 3 17.16 7.24 16.38
N VAL A 4 16.69 6.03 16.69
CA VAL A 4 15.41 5.82 17.39
C VAL A 4 15.41 6.56 18.74
N ASN A 5 16.55 6.57 19.45
CA ASN A 5 16.69 7.24 20.73
C ASN A 5 16.61 8.78 20.61
N GLU A 6 17.19 9.36 19.57
CA GLU A 6 17.08 10.80 19.30
C GLU A 6 15.64 11.21 19.00
N ILE A 7 14.92 10.43 18.17
CA ILE A 7 13.49 10.68 17.91
C ILE A 7 12.71 10.57 19.21
N ARG A 8 12.94 9.53 20.01
CA ARG A 8 12.28 9.33 21.32
C ARG A 8 12.52 10.50 22.28
N ALA A 9 13.74 11.03 22.32
CA ALA A 9 14.09 12.17 23.17
C ALA A 9 13.44 13.48 22.68
N SER A 10 13.15 13.59 21.38
CA SER A 10 12.48 14.76 20.81
C SER A 10 10.97 14.81 21.05
N LEU A 11 10.35 13.68 21.47
CA LEU A 11 8.90 13.61 21.69
C LEU A 11 8.47 14.41 22.92
N THR A 12 7.50 15.31 22.70
CA THR A 12 6.80 16.03 23.76
C THR A 12 5.89 15.08 24.56
N ALA A 13 5.52 15.47 25.78
CA ALA A 13 4.62 14.67 26.62
C ALA A 13 3.26 14.36 25.94
N PRO A 14 2.57 15.33 25.27
CA PRO A 14 1.33 15.03 24.58
C PRO A 14 1.47 14.07 23.40
N GLN A 15 2.59 14.15 22.66
CA GLN A 15 2.88 13.20 21.58
C GLN A 15 3.05 11.78 22.14
N ARG A 16 3.86 11.63 23.20
CA ARG A 16 4.06 10.34 23.86
C ARG A 16 2.75 9.75 24.39
N GLU A 17 1.93 10.59 25.02
CA GLU A 17 0.62 10.16 25.51
C GLU A 17 -0.30 9.68 24.37
N ALA A 18 -0.28 10.36 23.21
CA ALA A 18 -1.04 9.93 22.04
C ALA A 18 -0.55 8.58 21.51
N LEU A 19 0.76 8.37 21.38
CA LEU A 19 1.32 7.09 20.93
C LEU A 19 0.95 5.95 21.89
N ASN A 20 1.15 6.15 23.20
CA ASN A 20 0.78 5.17 24.22
C ASN A 20 -0.72 4.86 24.19
N ALA A 21 -1.59 5.86 24.01
CA ALA A 21 -3.03 5.64 23.94
C ALA A 21 -3.44 4.74 22.76
N VAL A 22 -2.85 4.97 21.59
CA VAL A 22 -3.11 4.15 20.40
C VAL A 22 -2.60 2.72 20.61
N TRP A 23 -1.39 2.59 21.17
CA TRP A 23 -0.79 1.28 21.47
C TRP A 23 -1.57 0.49 22.52
N GLU A 24 -1.92 1.10 23.65
CA GLU A 24 -2.70 0.47 24.71
C GLU A 24 -4.08 0.03 24.21
N TYR A 25 -4.72 0.84 23.37
CA TYR A 25 -5.99 0.45 22.76
C TYR A 25 -5.81 -0.81 21.91
N HIS A 26 -4.77 -0.82 21.07
CA HIS A 26 -4.48 -1.90 20.16
C HIS A 26 -4.15 -3.20 20.92
N ILE A 27 -3.22 -3.17 21.87
CA ILE A 27 -2.74 -4.38 22.56
C ILE A 27 -3.79 -5.00 23.50
N ARG A 28 -4.78 -4.23 23.96
CA ARG A 28 -5.90 -4.73 24.79
C ARG A 28 -6.96 -5.50 24.00
N LYS A 29 -6.98 -5.37 22.67
CA LYS A 29 -7.93 -6.08 21.82
C LYS A 29 -7.35 -7.43 21.44
N ASP A 30 -8.17 -8.47 21.40
CA ASP A 30 -7.72 -9.81 20.96
C ASP A 30 -7.55 -9.88 19.43
N ASP A 31 -8.03 -8.86 18.72
CA ASP A 31 -7.90 -8.73 17.27
C ASP A 31 -6.68 -7.87 16.89
N ARG A 32 -5.78 -8.45 16.09
CA ARG A 32 -4.57 -7.77 15.57
C ARG A 32 -4.85 -6.57 14.69
N TRP A 33 -6.04 -6.46 14.11
CA TRP A 33 -6.39 -5.34 13.23
C TRP A 33 -7.18 -4.24 13.95
N SER A 34 -7.49 -4.45 15.24
CA SER A 34 -8.23 -3.49 16.05
C SER A 34 -7.35 -2.34 16.53
N TRP A 35 -7.11 -1.39 15.63
CA TRP A 35 -6.47 -0.11 15.93
C TRP A 35 -7.44 0.92 16.51
N MET A 36 -6.91 2.00 17.09
CA MET A 36 -7.70 2.96 17.85
C MET A 36 -8.58 3.82 16.92
N PRO A 37 -9.92 3.81 17.05
CA PRO A 37 -10.77 4.71 16.29
C PRO A 37 -10.41 6.17 16.54
N THR A 38 -10.41 7.00 15.49
CA THR A 38 -10.08 8.44 15.57
C THR A 38 -10.90 9.16 16.64
N ALA A 39 -12.21 8.88 16.70
CA ALA A 39 -13.12 9.44 17.70
C ALA A 39 -12.76 9.04 19.15
N ALA A 40 -12.18 7.86 19.36
CA ALA A 40 -11.75 7.43 20.69
C ALA A 40 -10.55 8.26 21.17
N LEU A 41 -9.61 8.57 20.28
CA LEU A 41 -8.46 9.42 20.61
C LEU A 41 -8.91 10.86 20.87
N TYR A 42 -9.80 11.41 20.03
CA TYR A 42 -10.38 12.73 20.24
C TYR A 42 -11.08 12.84 21.59
N ARG A 43 -11.83 11.81 22.00
CA ARG A 43 -12.50 11.78 23.31
C ARG A 43 -11.52 11.79 24.47
N LYS A 44 -10.44 10.99 24.40
CA LYS A 44 -9.41 10.94 25.45
C LYS A 44 -8.80 12.33 25.71
N PHE A 45 -8.53 13.08 24.63
CA PHE A 45 -7.98 14.43 24.73
C PHE A 45 -9.04 15.53 24.92
N ALA A 46 -10.31 15.26 24.65
CA ALA A 46 -11.38 16.22 24.89
C ALA A 46 -11.54 16.53 26.39
N ASP A 47 -11.31 15.54 27.27
CA ASP A 47 -11.36 15.70 28.72
C ASP A 47 -10.27 16.66 29.26
N LEU A 48 -9.25 16.96 28.44
CA LEU A 48 -8.18 17.92 28.71
C LEU A 48 -8.47 19.31 28.11
N THR A 49 -9.64 19.52 27.48
CA THR A 49 -9.99 20.75 26.76
C THR A 49 -11.41 21.23 27.09
N VAL A 50 -11.72 22.49 26.77
CA VAL A 50 -12.99 23.15 27.14
C VAL A 50 -14.22 22.59 26.39
N SER A 51 -14.03 21.85 25.29
CA SER A 51 -15.11 21.29 24.46
C SER A 51 -14.74 20.03 23.68
N ARG A 52 -15.73 19.29 23.16
CA ARG A 52 -15.48 18.16 22.25
C ARG A 52 -14.80 18.56 20.94
N ARG A 53 -15.06 19.78 20.45
CA ARG A 53 -14.45 20.29 19.21
C ARG A 53 -12.97 20.59 19.42
N SER A 54 -12.61 21.14 20.58
CA SER A 54 -11.21 21.42 20.94
C SER A 54 -10.36 20.15 21.12
N GLY A 55 -10.95 19.03 21.54
CA GLY A 55 -10.23 17.74 21.62
C GLY A 55 -9.77 17.23 20.25
N LYS A 56 -10.61 17.37 19.21
CA LYS A 56 -10.24 17.02 17.83
C LYS A 56 -9.11 17.91 17.32
N ASP A 57 -9.26 19.23 17.46
CA ASP A 57 -8.25 20.19 16.98
C ASP A 57 -6.90 20.01 17.69
N TYR A 58 -6.92 19.68 18.98
CA TYR A 58 -5.72 19.38 19.77
C TYR A 58 -5.00 18.12 19.28
N VAL A 59 -5.74 17.03 19.05
CA VAL A 59 -5.16 15.79 18.49
C VAL A 59 -4.58 16.03 17.10
N LEU A 60 -5.28 16.78 16.22
CA LEU A 60 -4.76 17.12 14.90
C LEU A 60 -3.49 17.97 14.98
N ALA A 61 -3.38 18.88 15.95
CA ALA A 61 -2.15 19.64 16.18
C ALA A 61 -0.99 18.73 16.64
N ILE A 62 -1.24 17.77 17.55
CA ILE A 62 -0.25 16.76 17.94
C ILE A 62 0.20 15.96 16.72
N LEU A 63 -0.73 15.43 15.92
CA LEU A 63 -0.41 14.61 14.76
C LEU A 63 0.34 15.38 13.67
N ARG A 64 0.02 16.67 13.45
CA ARG A 64 0.77 17.54 12.52
C ARG A 64 2.19 17.85 12.98
N SER A 65 2.47 17.72 14.27
CA SER A 65 3.83 17.82 14.83
C SER A 65 4.59 16.48 14.84
N LEU A 66 3.90 15.39 14.50
CA LEU A 66 4.47 14.07 14.23
C LEU A 66 4.52 13.84 12.71
N ASN A 67 4.93 12.64 12.30
CA ASN A 67 4.95 12.23 10.90
C ASN A 67 4.43 10.79 10.73
N ALA A 68 4.08 10.46 9.48
CA ALA A 68 3.52 9.18 9.07
C ALA A 68 4.45 7.99 9.28
N SER A 69 5.76 8.21 9.40
CA SER A 69 6.71 7.15 9.74
C SER A 69 6.59 6.70 11.19
N ILE A 70 5.83 7.42 12.03
CA ILE A 70 5.56 7.09 13.45
C ILE A 70 4.10 6.63 13.61
N ILE A 71 3.15 7.46 13.18
CA ILE A 71 1.71 7.25 13.37
C ILE A 71 0.96 7.73 12.15
N TYR A 72 -0.11 7.04 11.76
CA TYR A 72 -0.92 7.45 10.63
C TYR A 72 -2.41 7.21 10.83
N GLU A 73 -3.22 7.98 10.12
CA GLU A 73 -4.65 7.77 9.95
C GLU A 73 -4.92 6.84 8.76
N HIS A 74 -5.81 5.88 8.97
CA HIS A 74 -6.33 4.99 7.92
C HIS A 74 -7.65 5.52 7.34
N GLN A 75 -8.00 5.08 6.12
CA GLN A 75 -9.25 5.46 5.46
C GLN A 75 -10.49 5.09 6.28
N ASP A 76 -10.42 4.00 7.06
CA ASP A 76 -11.52 3.52 7.93
C ASP A 76 -11.56 4.24 9.29
N HIS A 77 -11.00 5.46 9.36
CA HIS A 77 -11.08 6.35 10.50
C HIS A 77 -10.50 5.80 11.81
N TYR A 78 -9.35 5.12 11.74
CA TYR A 78 -8.54 4.74 12.90
C TYR A 78 -7.09 5.26 12.80
N TYR A 79 -6.42 5.37 13.94
CA TYR A 79 -4.99 5.63 14.03
C TYR A 79 -4.21 4.36 14.31
N ALA A 80 -3.14 4.14 13.57
CA ALA A 80 -2.23 3.01 13.75
C ALA A 80 -0.78 3.48 13.90
N LEU A 81 0.00 2.70 14.62
CA LEU A 81 1.44 2.91 14.78
C LEU A 81 2.20 2.08 13.75
N THR A 82 3.27 2.65 13.21
CA THR A 82 4.27 1.89 12.47
C THR A 82 5.16 1.11 13.44
N PHE A 83 6.06 0.27 12.91
CA PHE A 83 7.12 -0.35 13.72
C PHE A 83 7.90 0.69 14.55
N LEU A 84 8.35 1.78 13.93
CA LEU A 84 9.01 2.90 14.63
C LEU A 84 8.08 3.52 15.68
N GLY A 85 6.80 3.72 15.34
CA GLY A 85 5.79 4.24 16.27
C GLY A 85 5.67 3.42 17.55
N VAL A 86 5.66 2.09 17.43
CA VAL A 86 5.63 1.19 18.59
C VAL A 86 6.91 1.32 19.40
N LEU A 87 8.09 1.36 18.78
CA LEU A 87 9.36 1.55 19.51
C LEU A 87 9.45 2.87 20.29
N LEU A 88 8.63 3.86 19.93
CA LEU A 88 8.57 5.17 20.57
C LEU A 88 7.57 5.24 21.74
N THR A 89 6.76 4.19 21.96
CA THR A 89 5.92 4.06 23.15
C THR A 89 6.75 3.68 24.38
N ASP A 90 6.14 3.77 25.57
CA ASP A 90 6.82 3.36 26.79
C ASP A 90 7.03 1.83 26.85
N ASP A 91 6.05 1.04 26.39
CA ASP A 91 6.17 -0.42 26.30
C ASP A 91 7.23 -0.86 25.28
N GLY A 92 7.32 -0.15 24.14
CA GLY A 92 8.24 -0.43 23.05
C GLY A 92 9.68 0.03 23.29
N ARG A 93 9.98 0.62 24.46
CA ARG A 93 11.34 1.08 24.80
C ARG A 93 12.39 -0.05 24.69
N ASP A 94 12.01 -1.25 25.09
CA ASP A 94 12.87 -2.44 25.04
C ASP A 94 12.68 -3.25 23.74
N GLY A 95 11.92 -2.73 22.78
CA GLY A 95 11.52 -3.49 21.59
C GLY A 95 12.68 -3.88 20.68
N ILE A 96 13.70 -3.01 20.56
CA ILE A 96 14.92 -3.31 19.82
C ILE A 96 15.65 -4.49 20.48
N ASP A 97 15.86 -4.44 21.79
CA ASP A 97 16.55 -5.48 22.55
C ASP A 97 15.80 -6.81 22.45
N LEU A 98 14.48 -6.75 22.49
CA LEU A 98 13.62 -7.92 22.40
C LEU A 98 13.71 -8.60 21.02
N LEU A 99 13.71 -7.81 19.94
CA LEU A 99 13.95 -8.32 18.59
C LEU A 99 15.36 -8.86 18.44
N VAL A 100 16.40 -8.13 18.89
CA VAL A 100 17.80 -8.58 18.83
C VAL A 100 17.96 -9.95 19.48
N ARG A 101 17.44 -10.14 20.69
CA ARG A 101 17.49 -11.45 21.39
C ARG A 101 16.78 -12.56 20.62
N CYS A 102 15.69 -12.24 19.93
CA CYS A 102 14.98 -13.20 19.06
C CYS A 102 15.82 -13.56 17.83
N LEU A 103 16.44 -12.58 17.17
CA LEU A 103 17.30 -12.78 16.01
C LEU A 103 18.58 -13.56 16.37
N GLU A 104 19.23 -13.21 17.48
CA GLU A 104 20.40 -13.90 18.03
C GLU A 104 20.12 -15.39 18.30
N LEU A 105 18.88 -15.74 18.70
CA LEU A 105 18.49 -17.14 18.86
C LEU A 105 18.59 -17.91 17.53
N PHE A 106 18.20 -17.30 16.41
CA PHE A 106 18.33 -17.93 15.10
C PHE A 106 19.78 -17.96 14.60
N GLN A 107 20.55 -16.89 14.81
CA GLN A 107 21.99 -16.90 14.52
C GLN A 107 22.70 -18.02 15.28
N ALA A 108 22.47 -18.14 16.59
CA ALA A 108 23.09 -19.18 17.41
C ALA A 108 22.73 -20.61 16.93
N LYS A 109 21.50 -20.82 16.44
CA LYS A 109 21.07 -22.10 15.86
C LYS A 109 21.76 -22.38 14.53
N TYR A 110 21.88 -21.37 13.67
CA TYR A 110 22.61 -21.45 12.40
C TYR A 110 24.09 -21.77 12.63
N ASP A 111 24.75 -21.06 13.54
CA ASP A 111 26.16 -21.24 13.90
C ASP A 111 26.43 -22.62 14.51
N ALA A 112 25.45 -23.18 15.21
CA ALA A 112 25.48 -24.56 15.71
C ALA A 112 25.27 -25.63 14.60
N GLY A 113 25.11 -25.22 13.34
CA GLY A 113 24.91 -26.10 12.19
C GLY A 113 23.49 -26.64 12.05
N GLN A 114 22.48 -26.02 12.69
CA GLN A 114 21.09 -26.43 12.53
C GLN A 114 20.54 -25.92 11.18
N ASP A 115 19.79 -26.78 10.49
CA ASP A 115 19.01 -26.35 9.34
C ASP A 115 17.79 -25.54 9.82
N LEU A 116 17.78 -24.24 9.48
CA LEU A 116 16.68 -23.35 9.83
C LEU A 116 15.47 -23.51 8.89
N LYS A 117 15.63 -24.17 7.74
CA LYS A 117 14.57 -24.28 6.75
C LYS A 117 13.37 -25.06 7.30
N GLY A 118 12.21 -24.41 7.36
CA GLY A 118 10.99 -25.02 7.90
C GLY A 118 10.99 -25.18 9.42
N MET A 119 11.94 -24.54 10.11
CA MET A 119 11.89 -24.43 11.57
C MET A 119 10.69 -23.60 12.00
N ASN A 120 9.94 -24.13 12.96
CA ASN A 120 8.75 -23.51 13.52
C ASN A 120 8.90 -23.50 15.05
N ILE A 121 8.86 -22.32 15.66
CA ILE A 121 8.94 -22.16 17.12
C ILE A 121 7.59 -21.64 17.61
N ARG A 122 6.91 -22.40 18.48
CA ARG A 122 5.65 -21.93 19.09
C ARG A 122 5.91 -20.82 20.10
N SER A 123 4.97 -19.90 20.27
CA SER A 123 5.08 -18.75 21.17
C SER A 123 5.46 -19.14 22.61
N GLU A 124 4.87 -20.21 23.14
CA GLU A 124 5.18 -20.76 24.46
C GLU A 124 6.61 -21.31 24.59
N GLU A 125 7.15 -21.86 23.51
CA GLU A 125 8.53 -22.35 23.46
C GLU A 125 9.50 -21.16 23.36
N LEU A 126 9.20 -20.21 22.48
CA LEU A 126 9.98 -18.99 22.31
C LEU A 126 10.05 -18.18 23.61
N ALA A 127 8.93 -18.08 24.33
CA ALA A 127 8.88 -17.43 25.64
C ALA A 127 9.81 -18.09 26.67
N ARG A 128 9.91 -19.43 26.68
CA ARG A 128 10.83 -20.17 27.56
C ARG A 128 12.28 -19.97 27.14
N MET A 129 12.58 -20.06 25.85
CA MET A 129 13.94 -19.89 25.32
C MET A 129 14.50 -18.49 25.58
N LEU A 130 13.64 -17.47 25.45
CA LEU A 130 14.00 -16.06 25.66
C LEU A 130 13.65 -15.56 27.06
N ASN A 131 13.17 -16.40 27.97
CA ASN A 131 12.74 -16.03 29.33
C ASN A 131 11.85 -14.75 29.35
N LEU A 132 10.77 -14.75 28.56
CA LEU A 132 9.88 -13.60 28.39
C LEU A 132 8.65 -13.71 29.28
N SER A 133 8.22 -12.56 29.83
CA SER A 133 6.88 -12.43 30.39
C SER A 133 5.82 -12.45 29.28
N GLU A 134 4.57 -12.67 29.65
CA GLU A 134 3.45 -12.65 28.70
C GLU A 134 3.34 -11.31 27.95
N ASP A 135 3.53 -10.19 28.65
CA ASP A 135 3.50 -8.85 28.04
C ASP A 135 4.65 -8.65 27.03
N LYS A 136 5.85 -9.15 27.36
CA LYS A 136 6.98 -9.08 26.42
C LYS A 136 6.79 -10.04 25.25
N LEU A 137 6.17 -11.20 25.44
CA LEU A 137 5.84 -12.11 24.33
C LEU A 137 4.81 -11.49 23.38
N LYS A 138 3.78 -10.81 23.91
CA LYS A 138 2.79 -10.05 23.14
C LYS A 138 3.44 -8.91 22.36
N LEU A 139 4.31 -8.14 23.01
CA LEU A 139 5.08 -7.09 22.34
C LEU A 139 5.96 -7.67 21.23
N LEU A 140 6.70 -8.77 21.48
CA LEU A 140 7.54 -9.41 20.48
C LEU A 140 6.72 -9.84 19.25
N ASN A 141 5.55 -10.44 19.45
CA ASN A 141 4.64 -10.85 18.38
C ASN A 141 4.34 -9.68 17.43
N GLU A 142 3.89 -8.56 17.99
CA GLU A 142 3.55 -7.36 17.20
C GLU A 142 4.77 -6.74 16.54
N LEU A 143 5.93 -6.72 17.21
CA LEU A 143 7.17 -6.20 16.63
C LEU A 143 7.67 -7.05 15.45
N LEU A 144 7.57 -8.38 15.52
CA LEU A 144 7.95 -9.28 14.42
C LEU A 144 7.10 -9.02 13.18
N GLU A 145 5.79 -8.87 13.34
CA GLU A 145 4.85 -8.55 12.28
C GLU A 145 5.12 -7.16 11.68
N LEU A 146 5.16 -6.11 12.52
CA LEU A 146 5.32 -4.73 12.07
C LEU A 146 6.70 -4.45 11.43
N SER A 147 7.75 -5.10 11.93
CA SER A 147 9.10 -4.98 11.36
C SER A 147 9.31 -5.85 10.11
N GLN A 148 8.42 -6.82 9.90
CA GLN A 148 8.55 -7.91 8.93
C GLN A 148 9.83 -8.73 9.15
N LEU A 149 10.32 -8.82 10.39
CA LEU A 149 11.45 -9.65 10.81
C LEU A 149 10.96 -10.97 11.41
N GLY A 150 9.95 -11.55 10.78
CA GLY A 150 9.32 -12.78 11.23
C GLY A 150 8.16 -13.14 10.33
N ASN A 151 7.94 -14.44 10.14
CA ASN A 151 6.70 -14.95 9.58
C ASN A 151 5.89 -15.56 10.72
N VAL A 152 4.92 -14.80 11.22
CA VAL A 152 4.10 -15.22 12.35
C VAL A 152 2.74 -15.71 11.84
N SER A 153 2.29 -16.84 12.37
CA SER A 153 0.97 -17.41 12.09
C SER A 153 0.26 -17.79 13.38
N GLY A 154 -1.07 -17.79 13.40
CA GLY A 154 -1.88 -18.03 14.60
C GLY A 154 -2.56 -16.75 15.12
N ASN A 155 -2.93 -16.70 16.40
CA ASN A 155 -3.57 -15.53 17.03
C ASN A 155 -2.58 -14.81 17.98
N ARG A 156 -3.03 -13.83 18.77
CA ARG A 156 -2.12 -13.05 19.64
C ARG A 156 -1.51 -13.86 20.79
N LEU A 157 -2.22 -14.88 21.25
CA LEU A 157 -1.86 -15.69 22.42
C LEU A 157 -1.11 -16.96 22.01
N ASP A 158 -1.59 -17.62 20.95
CA ASP A 158 -1.03 -18.84 20.39
C ASP A 158 -0.61 -18.58 18.94
N TRP A 159 0.70 -18.45 18.74
CA TRP A 159 1.29 -18.19 17.45
C TRP A 159 2.56 -18.98 17.24
N THR A 160 2.97 -19.11 15.99
CA THR A 160 4.17 -19.83 15.57
C THR A 160 5.03 -18.90 14.72
N LEU A 161 6.30 -18.78 15.10
CA LEU A 161 7.32 -18.10 14.31
C LEU A 161 7.95 -19.10 13.35
N SER A 162 7.77 -18.84 12.06
CA SER A 162 8.32 -19.67 10.98
C SER A 162 9.58 -19.04 10.42
N ALA A 163 10.64 -19.84 10.37
CA ALA A 163 11.90 -19.52 9.77
C ALA A 163 11.76 -19.55 8.23
N THR A 164 11.75 -18.37 7.60
CA THR A 164 11.64 -18.22 6.13
C THR A 164 12.73 -17.28 5.58
N SER A 165 12.54 -16.71 4.39
CA SER A 165 13.55 -15.90 3.69
C SER A 165 13.98 -14.62 4.41
N TRP A 166 13.27 -14.18 5.45
CA TRP A 166 13.65 -13.00 6.23
C TRP A 166 14.95 -13.19 7.04
N MET A 167 15.42 -14.44 7.18
CA MET A 167 16.67 -14.73 7.91
C MET A 167 17.93 -14.34 7.14
N ASP A 168 17.89 -14.42 5.81
CA ASP A 168 19.03 -14.08 4.96
C ASP A 168 19.45 -12.60 5.13
N ASP A 169 18.53 -11.75 5.59
CA ASP A 169 18.76 -10.32 5.83
C ASP A 169 19.69 -10.04 7.03
N PHE A 170 19.81 -10.95 8.00
CA PHE A 170 20.54 -10.69 9.26
C PHE A 170 21.52 -11.78 9.70
N LEU A 171 21.45 -13.00 9.14
CA LEU A 171 22.28 -14.12 9.59
C LEU A 171 23.79 -13.82 9.56
N PHE A 172 24.22 -12.90 8.70
CA PHE A 172 25.63 -12.52 8.54
C PHE A 172 25.96 -11.13 9.12
N GLU A 173 25.06 -10.53 9.90
CA GLU A 173 25.33 -9.28 10.61
C GLU A 173 26.08 -9.57 11.92
N ASP A 174 27.24 -8.92 12.12
CA ASP A 174 28.05 -9.05 13.34
C ASP A 174 27.37 -8.42 14.57
N ASP A 175 26.59 -7.35 14.36
CA ASP A 175 25.81 -6.66 15.40
C ASP A 175 24.38 -6.42 14.91
N LEU A 176 23.43 -7.10 15.57
CA LEU A 176 22.02 -7.06 15.20
C LEU A 176 21.30 -5.80 15.68
N ARG A 177 21.85 -5.05 16.65
CA ARG A 177 21.19 -3.83 17.13
C ARG A 177 21.16 -2.74 16.05
N PRO A 178 22.28 -2.36 15.41
CA PRO A 178 22.27 -1.46 14.26
C PRO A 178 21.40 -1.97 13.12
N PHE A 179 21.34 -3.29 12.88
CA PHE A 179 20.44 -3.87 11.89
C PHE A 179 18.96 -3.57 12.18
N VAL A 180 18.50 -3.85 13.41
CA VAL A 180 17.11 -3.57 13.83
C VAL A 180 16.82 -2.06 13.82
N GLU A 181 17.76 -1.22 14.23
CA GLU A 181 17.61 0.24 14.16
C GLU A 181 17.48 0.75 12.71
N ARG A 182 18.32 0.27 11.79
CA ARG A 182 18.20 0.57 10.36
C ARG A 182 16.86 0.12 9.82
N ARG A 183 16.35 -1.05 10.25
CA ARG A 183 15.03 -1.54 9.86
C ARG A 183 13.91 -0.62 10.32
N ALA A 184 13.98 -0.12 11.56
CA ALA A 184 12.99 0.82 12.10
C ALA A 184 12.98 2.16 11.35
N LEU A 185 14.12 2.59 10.81
CA LEU A 185 14.30 3.89 10.17
C LEU A 185 14.31 3.84 8.64
N LYS A 186 14.13 2.65 8.03
CA LYS A 186 14.30 2.41 6.59
C LYS A 186 13.53 3.41 5.70
N ASP A 187 12.31 3.76 6.11
CA ASP A 187 11.41 4.68 5.40
C ASP A 187 11.05 5.91 6.26
N TYR A 188 11.95 6.33 7.15
CA TYR A 188 11.73 7.50 7.98
C TYR A 188 11.71 8.78 7.15
N ASP A 189 10.58 9.50 7.20
CA ASP A 189 10.36 10.76 6.52
C ASP A 189 9.72 11.76 7.49
N PRO A 190 10.50 12.73 8.01
CA PRO A 190 9.99 13.68 8.99
C PRO A 190 8.92 14.62 8.41
N ASN A 191 8.77 14.68 7.09
CA ASN A 191 7.79 15.56 6.42
C ASN A 191 6.51 14.83 6.00
N ALA A 192 6.46 13.49 6.13
CA ALA A 192 5.29 12.74 5.72
C ALA A 192 4.10 13.04 6.65
N PRO A 193 2.97 13.55 6.15
CA PRO A 193 1.86 13.97 7.01
C PRO A 193 1.07 12.77 7.55
N CYS A 194 0.54 12.89 8.76
CA CYS A 194 -0.12 11.77 9.44
C CYS A 194 -1.57 11.50 8.99
N THR A 195 -2.31 12.52 8.54
CA THR A 195 -3.73 12.38 8.19
C THR A 195 -3.91 11.65 6.86
N TYR A 196 -5.00 10.91 6.70
CA TYR A 196 -5.15 10.01 5.54
C TYR A 196 -5.10 10.79 4.23
N THR A 197 -5.86 11.88 4.13
CA THR A 197 -5.95 12.72 2.93
C THR A 197 -4.62 13.36 2.58
N GLU A 198 -3.96 14.01 3.56
CA GLU A 198 -2.67 14.68 3.32
C GLU A 198 -1.57 13.65 2.99
N ARG A 199 -1.57 12.50 3.67
CA ARG A 199 -0.59 11.42 3.44
C ARG A 199 -0.74 10.81 2.07
N THR A 200 -1.97 10.57 1.64
CA THR A 200 -2.24 10.02 0.32
C THR A 200 -1.77 10.98 -0.76
N ALA A 201 -2.09 12.27 -0.64
CA ALA A 201 -1.59 13.29 -1.56
C ALA A 201 -0.06 13.40 -1.54
N TYR A 202 0.57 13.33 -0.36
CA TYR A 202 2.02 13.37 -0.20
C TYR A 202 2.71 12.16 -0.85
N LEU A 203 2.22 10.95 -0.58
CA LEU A 203 2.74 9.73 -1.20
C LEU A 203 2.51 9.72 -2.70
N GLN A 204 1.36 10.20 -3.17
CA GLN A 204 1.11 10.42 -4.60
C GLN A 204 2.14 11.37 -5.19
N GLN A 205 2.46 12.50 -4.55
CA GLN A 205 3.49 13.43 -5.03
C GLN A 205 4.90 12.82 -5.00
N LYS A 206 5.24 12.05 -3.96
CA LYS A 206 6.56 11.42 -3.79
C LYS A 206 6.77 10.22 -4.72
N GLN A 207 5.70 9.47 -5.00
CA GLN A 207 5.68 8.36 -5.94
C GLN A 207 5.37 8.82 -7.36
N SER A 208 4.91 10.06 -7.56
CA SER A 208 4.84 10.69 -8.87
C SER A 208 6.26 10.93 -9.33
N PRO A 209 6.79 10.18 -10.31
CA PRO A 209 7.97 10.64 -10.99
C PRO A 209 7.54 11.90 -11.73
N SER A 210 7.88 13.08 -11.19
CA SER A 210 7.81 14.40 -11.82
C SER A 210 7.04 14.40 -13.14
N LEU A 211 5.69 14.39 -13.15
CA LEU A 211 4.82 14.27 -14.35
C LEU A 211 5.61 13.84 -15.60
N ILE A 212 6.14 12.60 -15.64
CA ILE A 212 6.91 12.19 -16.81
C ILE A 212 5.91 12.26 -17.96
N ILE A 213 6.16 13.16 -18.90
CA ILE A 213 5.40 13.33 -20.14
C ILE A 213 5.09 11.92 -20.65
N PRO A 214 3.82 11.55 -20.87
CA PRO A 214 3.46 10.25 -21.42
C PRO A 214 4.40 9.92 -22.58
N ASN A 215 4.93 8.70 -22.63
CA ASN A 215 5.76 8.33 -23.77
C ASN A 215 4.89 8.43 -25.01
N GLU A 216 5.00 9.49 -25.81
CA GLU A 216 4.11 9.71 -26.97
C GLU A 216 4.23 8.55 -27.98
N ASN A 217 5.36 7.83 -27.95
CA ASN A 217 5.61 6.62 -28.75
C ASN A 217 5.28 5.31 -27.99
N GLY A 218 4.69 5.39 -26.81
CA GLY A 218 4.35 4.26 -25.95
C GLY A 218 3.16 3.44 -26.45
N LYS A 219 2.86 2.36 -25.72
CA LYS A 219 1.77 1.42 -26.01
C LYS A 219 0.50 1.73 -25.22
N ILE A 220 -0.63 1.18 -25.64
CA ILE A 220 -1.86 1.15 -24.85
C ILE A 220 -1.78 -0.02 -23.87
N PHE A 221 -1.66 0.24 -22.58
CA PHE A 221 -1.69 -0.83 -21.58
C PHE A 221 -3.13 -1.26 -21.29
N ILE A 222 -3.35 -2.57 -21.12
CA ILE A 222 -4.63 -3.15 -20.75
C ILE A 222 -4.46 -3.90 -19.42
N GLY A 223 -4.94 -3.30 -18.33
CA GLY A 223 -5.05 -3.99 -17.03
C GLY A 223 -6.36 -4.76 -16.97
N HIS A 224 -6.34 -6.01 -16.54
CA HIS A 224 -7.53 -6.87 -16.57
C HIS A 224 -7.51 -8.00 -15.54
N GLY A 225 -8.69 -8.55 -15.24
CA GLY A 225 -8.87 -9.74 -14.41
C GLY A 225 -8.71 -11.06 -15.17
N ARG A 226 -9.35 -12.14 -14.70
CA ARG A 226 -9.38 -13.44 -15.40
C ARG A 226 -10.32 -13.44 -16.61
N SER A 227 -11.34 -12.57 -16.61
CA SER A 227 -12.31 -12.48 -17.69
C SER A 227 -11.60 -12.31 -19.03
N HIS A 228 -12.11 -12.94 -20.09
CA HIS A 228 -11.53 -12.83 -21.42
C HIS A 228 -12.05 -11.63 -22.22
N VAL A 229 -12.96 -10.83 -21.66
CA VAL A 229 -13.58 -9.70 -22.36
C VAL A 229 -12.55 -8.65 -22.83
N TRP A 230 -11.41 -8.52 -22.14
CA TRP A 230 -10.32 -7.63 -22.57
C TRP A 230 -9.72 -8.02 -23.92
N LYS A 231 -9.84 -9.28 -24.36
CA LYS A 231 -9.33 -9.74 -25.65
C LYS A 231 -10.08 -9.06 -26.81
N ASP A 232 -11.37 -8.80 -26.67
CA ASP A 232 -12.15 -8.07 -27.66
C ASP A 232 -11.65 -6.61 -27.77
N LEU A 233 -11.34 -5.98 -26.63
CA LEU A 233 -10.72 -4.65 -26.61
C LEU A 233 -9.35 -4.66 -27.28
N LYS A 234 -8.52 -5.66 -26.97
CA LYS A 234 -7.21 -5.88 -27.59
C LYS A 234 -7.31 -6.03 -29.11
N ASP A 235 -8.24 -6.86 -29.60
CA ASP A 235 -8.49 -7.05 -31.03
C ASP A 235 -8.96 -5.75 -31.68
N PHE A 236 -9.85 -4.99 -31.02
CA PHE A 236 -10.28 -3.68 -31.51
C PHE A 236 -9.12 -2.68 -31.63
N LEU A 237 -8.30 -2.55 -30.58
CA LEU A 237 -7.16 -1.64 -30.56
C LEU A 237 -6.13 -1.99 -31.63
N HIS A 238 -5.81 -3.29 -31.79
CA HIS A 238 -4.79 -3.76 -32.71
C HIS A 238 -5.28 -3.85 -34.16
N ASP A 239 -6.40 -4.53 -34.40
CA ASP A 239 -6.83 -4.90 -35.75
C ASP A 239 -7.58 -3.76 -36.43
N ARG A 240 -8.36 -2.98 -35.67
CA ARG A 240 -9.18 -1.88 -36.22
C ARG A 240 -8.53 -0.50 -36.08
N LEU A 241 -7.84 -0.25 -34.99
CA LEU A 241 -7.22 1.06 -34.72
C LEU A 241 -5.70 1.08 -34.97
N HIS A 242 -5.10 -0.09 -35.25
CA HIS A 242 -3.66 -0.23 -35.52
C HIS A 242 -2.76 0.36 -34.42
N LEU A 243 -3.21 0.26 -33.16
CA LEU A 243 -2.46 0.70 -32.00
C LEU A 243 -1.67 -0.46 -31.39
N GLU A 244 -0.42 -0.18 -31.03
CA GLU A 244 0.35 -1.10 -30.19
C GLU A 244 -0.23 -1.14 -28.78
N TRP A 245 -0.30 -2.35 -28.22
CA TRP A 245 -0.86 -2.60 -26.91
C TRP A 245 0.06 -3.47 -26.07
N ASP A 246 -0.15 -3.51 -24.76
CA ASP A 246 0.59 -4.36 -23.84
C ASP A 246 -0.31 -4.84 -22.69
N GLU A 247 -0.01 -6.00 -22.11
CA GLU A 247 -0.65 -6.52 -20.90
C GLU A 247 0.36 -7.27 -20.04
N PHE A 248 -0.03 -7.61 -18.81
CA PHE A 248 0.89 -8.10 -17.78
C PHE A 248 1.59 -9.44 -18.15
N ASN A 249 0.90 -10.36 -18.83
CA ASN A 249 1.36 -11.72 -19.15
C ASN A 249 1.93 -11.88 -20.56
N ARG A 250 2.14 -10.79 -21.31
CA ARG A 250 2.53 -10.88 -22.72
C ARG A 250 3.96 -11.37 -22.92
N GLU A 251 4.84 -11.17 -21.93
CA GLU A 251 6.24 -11.60 -21.95
C GLU A 251 6.53 -12.59 -20.82
N PRO A 252 7.46 -13.56 -21.00
CA PRO A 252 7.85 -14.46 -19.93
C PRO A 252 8.43 -13.71 -18.74
N VAL A 253 7.73 -13.74 -17.60
CA VAL A 253 8.11 -13.04 -16.36
C VAL A 253 9.08 -13.83 -15.47
N ALA A 254 9.57 -14.98 -15.93
CA ALA A 254 10.45 -15.85 -15.14
C ALA A 254 11.75 -15.10 -14.75
N GLY A 255 11.99 -14.98 -13.44
CA GLY A 255 13.18 -14.31 -12.90
C GLY A 255 13.04 -12.80 -12.66
N ARG A 256 11.85 -12.21 -12.88
CA ARG A 256 11.57 -10.79 -12.60
C ARG A 256 10.50 -10.66 -11.52
N SER A 257 10.62 -9.65 -10.66
CA SER A 257 9.58 -9.35 -9.68
C SER A 257 8.37 -8.68 -10.36
N THR A 258 7.16 -8.90 -9.82
CA THR A 258 5.93 -8.21 -10.26
C THR A 258 6.10 -6.70 -10.29
N LYS A 259 6.85 -6.14 -9.33
CA LYS A 259 7.13 -4.71 -9.23
C LYS A 259 7.96 -4.18 -10.41
N GLU A 260 8.98 -4.92 -10.83
CA GLU A 260 9.83 -4.53 -11.97
C GLU A 260 9.07 -4.60 -13.29
N VAL A 261 8.26 -5.63 -13.48
CA VAL A 261 7.40 -5.77 -14.67
C VAL A 261 6.41 -4.60 -14.71
N LEU A 262 5.72 -4.33 -13.61
CA LEU A 262 4.74 -3.25 -13.54
C LEU A 262 5.38 -1.87 -13.76
N SER A 263 6.56 -1.62 -13.20
CA SER A 263 7.31 -0.38 -13.42
C SER A 263 7.70 -0.19 -14.89
N GLU A 264 8.07 -1.25 -15.59
CA GLU A 264 8.36 -1.20 -17.02
C GLU A 264 7.11 -0.86 -17.83
N LYS A 265 5.99 -1.56 -17.58
CA LYS A 265 4.71 -1.30 -18.25
C LYS A 265 4.24 0.14 -18.02
N LEU A 266 4.36 0.65 -16.79
CA LEU A 266 4.08 2.05 -16.44
C LEU A 266 4.98 3.05 -17.19
N SER A 267 6.24 2.70 -17.43
CA SER A 267 7.18 3.57 -18.17
C SER A 267 6.89 3.61 -19.68
N ASN A 268 6.37 2.51 -20.23
CA ASN A 268 6.13 2.35 -21.67
C ASN A 268 4.70 2.70 -22.11
N ALA A 269 3.76 2.84 -21.16
CA ALA A 269 2.38 3.17 -21.48
C ALA A 269 2.22 4.65 -21.86
N LYS A 270 1.49 4.91 -22.95
CA LYS A 270 1.03 6.26 -23.33
C LYS A 270 -0.42 6.52 -22.94
N PHE A 271 -1.16 5.43 -22.77
CA PHE A 271 -2.58 5.38 -22.42
C PHE A 271 -2.86 4.04 -21.75
N THR A 272 -3.90 3.96 -20.94
CA THR A 272 -4.25 2.72 -20.23
C THR A 272 -5.77 2.53 -20.14
N PHE A 273 -6.21 1.30 -20.40
CA PHE A 273 -7.56 0.84 -20.10
C PHE A 273 -7.53 -0.20 -18.99
N LEU A 274 -8.38 -0.04 -17.98
CA LEU A 274 -8.49 -0.95 -16.83
C LEU A 274 -9.85 -1.64 -16.92
N VAL A 275 -9.84 -2.91 -17.35
CA VAL A 275 -11.05 -3.72 -17.54
C VAL A 275 -11.43 -4.37 -16.23
N MET A 276 -12.50 -3.87 -15.62
CA MET A 276 -13.03 -4.31 -14.34
C MET A 276 -14.31 -5.11 -14.56
N THR A 277 -14.23 -6.42 -14.31
CA THR A 277 -15.35 -7.36 -14.37
C THR A 277 -15.66 -7.91 -12.99
N GLY A 278 -16.92 -8.30 -12.76
CA GLY A 278 -17.33 -8.88 -11.48
C GLY A 278 -16.79 -10.30 -11.32
N GLU A 279 -15.69 -10.46 -10.59
CA GLU A 279 -14.98 -11.74 -10.46
C GLU A 279 -14.88 -12.26 -9.02
N ASP A 280 -14.69 -11.38 -8.05
CA ASP A 280 -14.52 -11.76 -6.65
C ASP A 280 -15.82 -11.47 -5.89
N GLN A 281 -16.42 -12.51 -5.30
CA GLN A 281 -17.62 -12.38 -4.51
C GLN A 281 -17.25 -12.10 -3.05
N HIS A 282 -17.72 -10.97 -2.52
CA HIS A 282 -17.51 -10.62 -1.12
C HIS A 282 -18.56 -11.27 -0.21
N THR A 283 -18.27 -11.28 1.10
CA THR A 283 -19.14 -11.84 2.14
C THR A 283 -20.53 -11.19 2.21
N ASP A 284 -20.67 -10.00 1.64
CA ASP A 284 -21.92 -9.23 1.52
C ASP A 284 -22.71 -9.56 0.22
N GLN A 285 -22.31 -10.61 -0.51
CA GLN A 285 -22.87 -11.04 -1.79
C GLN A 285 -22.67 -10.08 -2.96
N THR A 286 -21.93 -8.98 -2.76
CA THR A 286 -21.55 -8.10 -3.87
C THR A 286 -20.43 -8.72 -4.70
N THR A 287 -20.34 -8.33 -5.97
CA THR A 287 -19.31 -8.84 -6.88
C THR A 287 -18.36 -7.71 -7.24
N HIS A 288 -17.10 -7.84 -6.88
CA HIS A 288 -16.07 -6.84 -7.08
C HIS A 288 -15.11 -7.21 -8.21
N ALA A 289 -14.47 -6.18 -8.75
CA ALA A 289 -13.28 -6.36 -9.56
C ALA A 289 -12.15 -6.89 -8.67
N ARG A 290 -11.24 -7.65 -9.28
CA ARG A 290 -10.07 -8.15 -8.58
C ARG A 290 -9.26 -7.03 -7.95
N GLU A 291 -8.77 -7.28 -6.75
CA GLU A 291 -7.92 -6.36 -6.00
C GLU A 291 -6.69 -5.91 -6.80
N ASN A 292 -6.06 -6.82 -7.56
CA ASN A 292 -4.91 -6.48 -8.40
C ASN A 292 -5.25 -5.43 -9.48
N VAL A 293 -6.44 -5.51 -10.09
CA VAL A 293 -6.87 -4.56 -11.12
C VAL A 293 -7.17 -3.19 -10.51
N ILE A 294 -7.72 -3.17 -9.29
CA ILE A 294 -7.93 -1.94 -8.51
C ILE A 294 -6.59 -1.28 -8.17
N HIS A 295 -5.61 -2.07 -7.73
CA HIS A 295 -4.26 -1.58 -7.43
C HIS A 295 -3.55 -1.02 -8.67
N GLU A 296 -3.62 -1.73 -9.81
CA GLU A 296 -3.09 -1.25 -11.09
C GLU A 296 -3.78 0.05 -11.54
N ALA A 297 -5.10 0.16 -11.39
CA ALA A 297 -5.84 1.38 -11.74
C ALA A 297 -5.31 2.60 -10.99
N GLY A 298 -5.07 2.47 -9.68
CA GLY A 298 -4.48 3.54 -8.88
C GLY A 298 -3.08 3.94 -9.36
N LEU A 299 -2.23 2.97 -9.70
CA LEU A 299 -0.88 3.21 -10.19
C LEU A 299 -0.86 3.91 -11.55
N PHE A 300 -1.66 3.44 -12.51
CA PHE A 300 -1.72 4.05 -13.84
C PHE A 300 -2.39 5.42 -13.82
N GLN A 301 -3.41 5.64 -13.00
CA GLN A 301 -4.00 6.98 -12.81
C GLN A 301 -3.01 7.94 -12.14
N GLY A 302 -2.21 7.47 -11.17
CA GLY A 302 -1.12 8.26 -10.60
C GLY A 302 -0.03 8.61 -11.61
N ARG A 303 0.21 7.75 -12.61
CA ARG A 303 1.28 7.91 -13.61
C ARG A 303 0.87 8.72 -14.84
N LEU A 304 -0.33 8.50 -15.37
CA LEU A 304 -0.83 9.04 -16.64
C LEU A 304 -1.93 10.10 -16.46
N GLY A 305 -2.48 10.23 -15.25
CA GLY A 305 -3.65 11.05 -14.98
C GLY A 305 -4.96 10.35 -15.36
N PHE A 306 -6.07 10.88 -14.84
CA PHE A 306 -7.43 10.34 -15.07
C PHE A 306 -7.89 10.44 -16.53
N GLU A 307 -7.32 11.36 -17.30
CA GLU A 307 -7.68 11.58 -18.71
C GLU A 307 -7.14 10.46 -19.62
N ARG A 308 -6.01 9.82 -19.23
CA ARG A 308 -5.31 8.79 -20.02
C ARG A 308 -5.30 7.40 -19.38
N ALA A 309 -5.80 7.25 -18.16
CA ALA A 309 -5.99 5.96 -17.49
C ALA A 309 -7.47 5.72 -17.21
N ILE A 310 -8.16 5.07 -18.16
CA ILE A 310 -9.61 4.95 -18.22
C ILE A 310 -10.09 3.62 -17.67
N ILE A 311 -11.05 3.67 -16.76
CA ILE A 311 -11.71 2.49 -16.21
C ILE A 311 -12.86 2.09 -17.12
N LEU A 312 -12.87 0.81 -17.52
CA LEU A 312 -13.96 0.15 -18.21
C LEU A 312 -14.63 -0.79 -17.19
N LEU A 313 -15.83 -0.43 -16.73
CA LEU A 313 -16.51 -1.16 -15.65
C LEU A 313 -17.69 -1.98 -16.19
N GLU A 314 -17.67 -3.27 -15.94
CA GLU A 314 -18.75 -4.17 -16.31
C GLU A 314 -20.00 -3.92 -15.46
N GLU A 315 -21.18 -3.94 -16.08
CA GLU A 315 -22.45 -3.94 -15.37
C GLU A 315 -22.57 -5.16 -14.44
N GLY A 316 -22.93 -4.90 -13.18
CA GLY A 316 -22.98 -5.92 -12.13
C GLY A 316 -21.68 -6.06 -11.35
N CYS A 317 -20.61 -5.36 -11.73
CA CYS A 317 -19.43 -5.15 -10.89
C CYS A 317 -19.64 -3.92 -10.00
N THR A 318 -19.43 -4.09 -8.69
CA THR A 318 -19.50 -3.00 -7.70
C THR A 318 -18.38 -2.00 -7.94
N GLU A 319 -18.69 -0.70 -7.87
CA GLU A 319 -17.67 0.34 -7.86
C GLU A 319 -16.82 0.23 -6.60
N PHE A 320 -15.50 0.40 -6.72
CA PHE A 320 -14.65 0.53 -5.54
C PHE A 320 -14.67 1.96 -5.01
N SER A 321 -14.62 2.10 -3.69
CA SER A 321 -14.81 3.37 -2.97
C SER A 321 -13.90 4.51 -3.43
N ASN A 322 -12.72 4.20 -3.96
CA ASN A 322 -11.71 5.18 -4.34
C ASN A 322 -11.99 5.87 -5.69
N VAL A 323 -13.04 5.46 -6.42
CA VAL A 323 -13.42 6.04 -7.74
C VAL A 323 -14.76 6.80 -7.70
N GLN A 324 -15.37 6.96 -6.54
CA GLN A 324 -16.55 7.80 -6.39
C GLN A 324 -16.26 9.25 -6.84
N GLY A 325 -16.87 9.65 -7.96
CA GLY A 325 -16.69 10.98 -8.57
C GLY A 325 -15.81 11.03 -9.82
N ILE A 326 -15.20 9.92 -10.25
CA ILE A 326 -14.42 9.83 -11.50
C ILE A 326 -15.28 9.18 -12.58
N SER A 327 -15.35 9.82 -13.76
CA SER A 327 -16.11 9.28 -14.91
C SER A 327 -15.45 8.00 -15.46
N GLN A 328 -16.27 6.99 -15.72
CA GLN A 328 -15.87 5.67 -16.22
C GLN A 328 -16.74 5.27 -17.40
N ILE A 329 -16.25 4.37 -18.25
CA ILE A 329 -17.05 3.79 -19.33
C ILE A 329 -17.64 2.48 -18.81
N ARG A 330 -18.96 2.48 -18.57
CA ARG A 330 -19.68 1.27 -18.17
C ARG A 330 -20.02 0.44 -19.40
N PHE A 331 -19.86 -0.88 -19.35
CA PHE A 331 -20.21 -1.76 -20.47
C PHE A 331 -21.11 -2.94 -20.02
N PRO A 332 -22.02 -3.44 -20.89
CA PRO A 332 -22.88 -4.56 -20.54
C PRO A 332 -22.08 -5.83 -20.23
N LYS A 333 -22.60 -6.67 -19.33
CA LYS A 333 -21.93 -7.90 -18.90
C LYS A 333 -21.47 -8.75 -20.09
N GLY A 334 -20.17 -9.04 -20.15
CA GLY A 334 -19.53 -9.82 -21.21
C GLY A 334 -19.49 -9.15 -22.59
N ASN A 335 -19.84 -7.86 -22.73
CA ASN A 335 -19.93 -7.19 -24.02
C ASN A 335 -19.28 -5.80 -24.02
N ILE A 336 -17.95 -5.76 -23.90
CA ILE A 336 -17.16 -4.52 -24.01
C ILE A 336 -17.27 -3.86 -25.39
N SER A 337 -17.58 -4.64 -26.43
CA SER A 337 -17.68 -4.16 -27.82
C SER A 337 -18.77 -3.10 -28.01
N ALA A 338 -19.80 -3.12 -27.17
CA ALA A 338 -20.85 -2.11 -27.12
C ALA A 338 -20.31 -0.69 -26.86
N LYS A 339 -19.07 -0.58 -26.38
CA LYS A 339 -18.41 0.66 -26.00
C LYS A 339 -17.20 1.03 -26.85
N PHE A 340 -16.94 0.32 -27.94
CA PHE A 340 -15.82 0.63 -28.83
C PHE A 340 -15.86 2.04 -29.43
N GLU A 341 -17.04 2.56 -29.76
CA GLU A 341 -17.15 3.92 -30.29
C GLU A 341 -16.83 4.98 -29.24
N GLU A 342 -17.28 4.79 -28.00
CA GLU A 342 -16.96 5.68 -26.87
C GLU A 342 -15.45 5.61 -26.55
N ILE A 343 -14.87 4.40 -26.57
CA ILE A 343 -13.43 4.16 -26.40
C ILE A 343 -12.62 4.89 -27.50
N ARG A 344 -13.05 4.80 -28.76
CA ARG A 344 -12.42 5.51 -29.89
C ARG A 344 -12.46 7.02 -29.68
N GLN A 345 -13.60 7.57 -29.30
CA GLN A 345 -13.77 9.01 -29.06
C GLN A 345 -12.86 9.51 -27.92
N VAL A 346 -12.67 8.72 -26.87
CA VAL A 346 -11.72 9.07 -25.79
C VAL A 346 -10.27 9.06 -26.30
N LEU A 347 -9.89 8.08 -27.12
CA LEU A 347 -8.56 8.05 -27.73
C LEU A 347 -8.33 9.22 -28.70
N GLU A 348 -9.35 9.67 -29.41
CA GLU A 348 -9.30 10.88 -30.25
C GLU A 348 -9.19 12.16 -29.41
N ARG A 349 -9.99 12.27 -28.33
CA ARG A 349 -9.94 13.40 -27.39
C ARG A 349 -8.54 13.62 -26.82
N GLU A 350 -7.87 12.54 -26.45
CA GLU A 350 -6.52 12.57 -25.88
C GLU A 350 -5.40 12.61 -26.94
N GLY A 351 -5.75 12.72 -28.22
CA GLY A 351 -4.79 12.84 -29.31
C GLY A 351 -4.02 11.56 -29.64
N ILE A 352 -4.45 10.40 -29.12
CA ILE A 352 -3.84 9.09 -29.43
C ILE A 352 -4.17 8.67 -30.86
N LEU A 353 -5.38 8.97 -31.32
CA LEU A 353 -5.81 8.81 -32.70
C LEU A 353 -5.90 10.17 -33.38
N LYS A 354 -5.38 10.27 -34.61
CA LYS A 354 -5.57 11.46 -35.43
C LYS A 354 -6.99 11.48 -35.98
N THR A 355 -7.75 12.54 -35.69
CA THR A 355 -9.04 12.76 -36.34
C THR A 355 -8.79 13.08 -37.82
N ASN A 356 -9.32 12.27 -38.74
CA ASN A 356 -9.31 12.59 -40.16
C ASN A 356 -10.32 13.73 -40.46
N LEU A 357 -9.98 14.95 -40.08
CA LEU A 357 -10.61 16.17 -40.59
C LEU A 357 -9.67 16.81 -41.61
N HIS A 358 -9.54 16.19 -42.78
CA HIS A 358 -9.15 16.91 -43.99
C HIS A 358 -10.38 17.65 -44.52
N TYR A 359 -10.56 18.90 -44.09
CA TYR A 359 -11.28 19.87 -44.90
C TYR A 359 -10.23 20.63 -45.73
N SER A 360 -10.14 20.27 -47.01
CA SER A 360 -9.48 21.09 -48.01
C SER A 360 -10.16 22.45 -48.07
N ILE A 361 -9.46 23.52 -47.71
CA ILE A 361 -9.78 24.88 -48.16
C ILE A 361 -8.47 25.56 -48.56
N ASP A 362 -7.88 25.08 -49.65
CA ASP A 362 -7.17 25.95 -50.59
C ASP A 362 -8.07 26.07 -51.81
N ASN A 363 -8.97 27.06 -51.79
CA ASN A 363 -9.77 27.45 -52.94
C ASN A 363 -9.14 28.69 -53.58
N PRO A 364 -8.44 28.58 -54.73
CA PRO A 364 -7.70 29.69 -55.34
C PRO A 364 -8.56 30.67 -56.16
N TYR A 365 -9.89 30.74 -55.96
CA TYR A 365 -10.79 31.50 -56.84
C TYR A 365 -11.41 32.79 -56.25
N TYR A 366 -10.80 33.40 -55.25
CA TYR A 366 -11.13 34.78 -54.88
C TYR A 366 -9.86 35.59 -54.60
N GLN A 367 -9.34 36.23 -55.65
CA GLN A 367 -8.58 37.48 -55.58
C GLN A 367 -9.44 38.60 -56.15
#